data_AF-A0A250E924-F1
#
_entry.id   AF-A0A250E924-F1
#
_cell.length_a   1.000
_cell.length_b   1.000
_cell.length_c   1.000
_cell.angle_alpha   90.00
_cell.angle_beta   90.00
_cell.angle_gamma   90.00
#
_symmetry.space_group_name_H-M   'P 1'
#
loop_
_entity.id
_entity.type
_entity.pdbx_description
1 polymer ?
#
loop_
_entity_poly.entity_id
_entity_poly.type
_entity_poly.pdbx_seq_one_letter_code
_entity_poly.pdbx_strand_id
1 'polypeptide(L)'
;MKNIFLIIFSLISLSGLAQMTFSERVEYSELATPKDKSLFFVDFWATWCVPCVHVSSYLNTIQEQFREDLYIVSLTQERSDVVRSFLERHQTKLAVSIDYEGQNFKQHNVRALPYGILFNANGEILWKGNPANITPRMIRSFASKNKQTTPIYDFLKYSSYENEEEVTTTLDKDFEIREANIPANSFPVIERINDITSVKGSLPQIVAYLLKVSEKQVTLKDNFTQYQLLIQKNFNHSWKEKEIAHTILKDLGYTLKTEVRAGKILEIHLPESTSAYWNKDQIDWGTKNPKFLVDESQFSADNISVNDFLYKLSDILETPINIKNTQNITAELFDWQLHYQFSDLMLSNLSDLGIEAKETSGNFTRYFIEK
;
A
#
# COMPACT_ATOMS: atom_id res chain seq x y z
N MET A 1 16.93 1.11 -69.48
CA MET A 1 17.78 0.66 -68.35
C MET A 1 16.97 0.84 -67.07
N LYS A 2 16.64 -0.25 -66.37
CA LYS A 2 15.84 -0.25 -65.13
C LYS A 2 16.77 0.11 -63.96
N ASN A 3 16.55 1.23 -63.30
CA ASN A 3 17.25 1.57 -62.07
C ASN A 3 16.57 0.86 -60.90
N ILE A 4 17.25 -0.15 -60.36
CA ILE A 4 16.90 -0.84 -59.12
C ILE A 4 17.25 0.08 -57.96
N PHE A 5 16.25 0.55 -57.22
CA PHE A 5 16.46 1.24 -55.95
C PHE A 5 16.72 0.18 -54.87
N LEU A 6 17.98 0.03 -54.48
CA LEU A 6 18.40 -0.82 -53.37
C LEU A 6 18.07 -0.09 -52.07
N ILE A 7 16.96 -0.46 -51.43
CA ILE A 7 16.64 -0.02 -50.07
C ILE A 7 17.61 -0.75 -49.13
N ILE A 8 18.64 -0.04 -48.69
CA ILE A 8 19.51 -0.48 -47.61
C ILE A 8 18.68 -0.40 -46.33
N PHE A 9 18.15 -1.54 -45.88
CA PHE A 9 17.67 -1.69 -44.50
C PHE A 9 18.89 -1.56 -43.59
N SER A 10 19.10 -0.37 -43.05
CA SER A 10 19.96 -0.18 -41.89
C SER A 10 19.39 -1.04 -40.77
N LEU A 11 20.06 -2.15 -40.46
CA LEU A 11 19.90 -2.86 -39.20
C LEU A 11 20.37 -1.91 -38.11
N ILE A 12 19.46 -1.08 -37.61
CA ILE A 12 19.63 -0.39 -36.35
C ILE A 12 19.68 -1.50 -35.31
N SER A 13 20.88 -1.82 -34.83
CA SER A 13 21.09 -2.69 -33.70
C SER A 13 20.29 -2.14 -32.52
N LEU A 14 19.24 -2.86 -32.13
CA LEU A 14 18.33 -2.51 -31.04
C LEU A 14 18.99 -2.74 -29.66
N SER A 15 20.23 -2.29 -29.48
CA SER A 15 20.95 -2.39 -28.21
C SER A 15 20.89 -1.04 -27.51
N GLY A 16 19.78 -0.76 -26.83
CA GLY A 16 19.61 0.50 -26.11
C GLY A 16 18.27 0.72 -25.39
N LEU A 17 17.33 -0.23 -25.46
CA LEU A 17 16.10 -0.15 -24.67
C LEU A 17 16.39 -0.57 -23.22
N ALA A 18 15.87 0.20 -22.26
CA ALA A 18 15.90 -0.19 -20.85
C ALA A 18 15.23 -1.55 -20.69
N GLN A 19 15.84 -2.46 -19.92
CA GLN A 19 15.21 -3.76 -19.68
C GLN A 19 14.18 -3.69 -18.56
N MET A 20 14.44 -2.86 -17.53
CA MET A 20 13.49 -2.54 -16.46
C MET A 20 13.55 -1.04 -16.13
N THR A 21 12.39 -0.44 -15.82
CA THR A 21 12.28 1.00 -15.52
C THR A 21 11.75 1.20 -14.10
N PHE A 22 12.43 2.02 -13.31
CA PHE A 22 12.12 2.27 -11.90
C PHE A 22 11.72 3.73 -11.71
N SER A 23 10.84 3.97 -10.74
CA SER A 23 10.37 5.32 -10.41
C SER A 23 11.31 6.03 -9.44
N GLU A 24 11.72 5.38 -8.36
CA GLU A 24 12.60 5.95 -7.34
C GLU A 24 13.59 4.91 -6.81
N ARG A 25 14.81 5.35 -6.46
CA ARG A 25 15.75 4.54 -5.67
C ARG A 25 15.71 4.99 -4.21
N VAL A 26 15.35 4.07 -3.31
CA VAL A 26 15.25 4.34 -1.88
C VAL A 26 16.58 4.11 -1.18
N GLU A 27 17.20 2.95 -1.43
CA GLU A 27 18.50 2.55 -0.86
C GLU A 27 19.44 2.03 -1.96
N TYR A 28 20.73 2.26 -1.77
CA TYR A 28 21.79 1.65 -2.59
C TYR A 28 22.17 0.29 -2.02
N SER A 29 22.64 -0.63 -2.86
CA SER A 29 23.21 -1.88 -2.33
C SER A 29 24.54 -1.58 -1.64
N GLU A 30 24.70 -2.10 -0.41
CA GLU A 30 25.98 -2.06 0.31
C GLU A 30 26.90 -3.23 -0.06
N LEU A 31 26.36 -4.26 -0.70
CA LEU A 31 27.06 -5.53 -0.96
C LEU A 31 27.61 -5.63 -2.38
N ALA A 32 26.86 -5.15 -3.38
CA ALA A 32 27.26 -5.28 -4.77
C ALA A 32 28.42 -4.34 -5.10
N THR A 33 29.43 -4.82 -5.84
CA THR A 33 30.49 -3.93 -6.34
C THR A 33 29.94 -2.99 -7.42
N PRO A 34 30.27 -1.69 -7.40
CA PRO A 34 29.84 -0.73 -8.42
C PRO A 34 30.63 -0.95 -9.72
N LYS A 35 30.25 -2.00 -10.46
CA LYS A 35 30.81 -2.46 -11.74
C LYS A 35 29.70 -3.08 -12.58
N ASP A 36 30.02 -3.41 -13.82
CA ASP A 36 29.16 -4.18 -14.71
C ASP A 36 28.81 -5.55 -14.11
N LYS A 37 27.60 -6.02 -14.41
CA LYS A 37 27.05 -7.27 -13.87
C LYS A 37 26.60 -8.17 -15.00
N SER A 38 26.80 -9.47 -14.82
CA SER A 38 26.34 -10.48 -15.77
C SER A 38 24.91 -10.92 -15.49
N LEU A 39 24.47 -10.80 -14.23
CA LEU A 39 23.17 -11.22 -13.74
C LEU A 39 22.49 -10.12 -12.92
N PHE A 40 21.17 -10.02 -13.07
CA PHE A 40 20.32 -9.10 -12.33
C PHE A 40 19.14 -9.87 -11.73
N PHE A 41 18.94 -9.77 -10.43
CA PHE A 41 17.79 -10.36 -9.75
C PHE A 41 16.87 -9.27 -9.23
N VAL A 42 15.60 -9.36 -9.57
CA VAL A 42 14.58 -8.44 -9.05
C VAL A 42 13.66 -9.19 -8.14
N ASP A 43 13.67 -8.75 -6.89
CA ASP A 43 12.89 -9.28 -5.78
C ASP A 43 11.67 -8.38 -5.57
N PHE A 44 10.53 -8.81 -6.09
CA PHE A 44 9.26 -8.12 -5.91
C PHE A 44 8.76 -8.40 -4.48
N TRP A 45 8.59 -7.32 -3.72
CA TRP A 45 8.27 -7.37 -2.30
C TRP A 45 7.33 -6.23 -1.88
N ALA A 46 6.87 -6.29 -0.63
CA ALA A 46 6.15 -5.22 0.03
C ALA A 46 6.38 -5.25 1.55
N THR A 47 6.20 -4.12 2.23
CA THR A 47 6.42 -4.00 3.70
C THR A 47 5.48 -4.90 4.50
N TRP A 48 4.28 -5.16 3.99
CA TRP A 48 3.28 -6.07 4.58
C TRP A 48 3.55 -7.56 4.27
N CYS A 49 4.54 -7.88 3.44
CA CYS A 49 4.87 -9.26 3.05
C CYS A 49 5.89 -9.88 4.01
N VAL A 50 5.42 -10.57 5.05
CA VAL A 50 6.28 -11.23 6.04
C VAL A 50 7.26 -12.24 5.42
N PRO A 51 6.86 -13.12 4.48
CA PRO A 51 7.81 -14.02 3.83
C PRO A 51 8.90 -13.27 3.05
N CYS A 52 8.61 -12.07 2.53
CA CYS A 52 9.59 -11.23 1.85
C CYS A 52 10.69 -10.76 2.81
N VAL A 53 10.34 -10.41 4.06
CA VAL A 53 11.32 -10.00 5.08
C VAL A 53 12.32 -11.12 5.38
N HIS A 54 11.83 -12.35 5.53
CA HIS A 54 12.69 -13.52 5.73
C HIS A 54 13.57 -13.81 4.51
N VAL A 55 12.98 -13.73 3.31
CA VAL A 55 13.68 -13.93 2.04
C VAL A 55 14.79 -12.88 1.83
N SER A 56 14.58 -11.62 2.24
CA SER A 56 15.56 -10.54 2.10
C SER A 56 16.90 -10.88 2.76
N SER A 57 16.90 -11.49 3.94
CA SER A 57 18.13 -11.94 4.62
C SER A 57 18.87 -13.04 3.83
N TYR A 58 18.13 -13.97 3.23
CA TYR A 58 18.70 -14.98 2.34
C TYR A 58 19.30 -14.35 1.07
N LEU A 59 18.58 -13.42 0.45
CA LEU A 59 19.06 -12.71 -0.74
C LEU A 59 20.28 -11.84 -0.45
N ASN A 60 20.40 -11.23 0.73
CA ASN A 60 21.64 -10.59 1.20
C ASN A 60 22.83 -11.56 1.12
N THR A 61 22.65 -12.79 1.61
CA THR A 61 23.71 -13.83 1.56
C THR A 61 24.05 -14.22 0.12
N ILE A 62 23.06 -14.29 -0.77
CA ILE A 62 23.29 -14.57 -2.19
C ILE A 62 24.06 -13.42 -2.87
N GLN A 63 23.63 -12.17 -2.68
CA GLN A 63 24.32 -10.99 -3.18
C GLN A 63 25.78 -10.95 -2.71
N GLU A 64 26.02 -11.27 -1.43
CA GLU A 64 27.33 -11.34 -0.80
C GLU A 64 28.25 -12.41 -1.41
N GLN A 65 27.70 -13.57 -1.78
CA GLN A 65 28.48 -14.65 -2.39
C GLN A 65 28.84 -14.39 -3.86
N PHE A 66 28.02 -13.59 -4.55
CA PHE A 66 28.13 -13.33 -5.99
C PHE A 66 28.30 -11.85 -6.30
N ARG A 67 28.96 -11.09 -5.40
CA ARG A 67 29.11 -9.63 -5.47
C ARG A 67 29.60 -9.10 -6.81
N GLU A 68 30.47 -9.83 -7.49
CA GLU A 68 31.04 -9.43 -8.78
C GLU A 68 30.09 -9.67 -9.95
N ASP A 69 29.35 -10.79 -9.94
CA ASP A 69 28.54 -11.25 -11.07
C ASP A 69 27.08 -10.79 -11.00
N LEU A 70 26.52 -10.71 -9.79
CA LEU A 70 25.10 -10.54 -9.51
C LEU A 70 24.80 -9.17 -8.92
N TYR A 71 23.68 -8.57 -9.32
CA TYR A 71 23.07 -7.44 -8.63
C TYR A 71 21.62 -7.73 -8.30
N ILE A 72 21.24 -7.53 -7.04
CA ILE A 72 19.90 -7.76 -6.52
C ILE A 72 19.26 -6.40 -6.19
N VAL A 73 18.05 -6.18 -6.69
CA VAL A 73 17.20 -5.04 -6.32
C VAL A 73 15.86 -5.54 -5.80
N SER A 74 15.49 -5.09 -4.61
CA SER A 74 14.17 -5.29 -4.05
C SER A 74 13.24 -4.17 -4.54
N LEU A 75 12.18 -4.55 -5.25
CA LEU A 75 11.23 -3.67 -5.93
C LEU A 75 9.84 -3.73 -5.30
N THR A 76 9.30 -2.58 -4.91
CA THR A 76 7.94 -2.44 -4.36
C THR A 76 7.13 -1.39 -5.13
N GLN A 77 5.81 -1.43 -5.02
CA GLN A 77 4.91 -0.37 -5.51
C GLN A 77 4.56 0.65 -4.42
N GLU A 78 5.06 0.45 -3.20
CA GLU A 78 4.78 1.31 -2.05
C GLU A 78 5.54 2.63 -2.13
N ARG A 79 5.06 3.63 -1.39
CA ARG A 79 5.69 4.94 -1.31
C ARG A 79 7.01 4.92 -0.56
N SER A 80 7.94 5.80 -0.95
CA SER A 80 9.28 5.83 -0.37
C SER A 80 9.32 6.13 1.11
N ASP A 81 8.41 6.95 1.63
CA ASP A 81 8.29 7.18 3.07
C ASP A 81 7.90 5.90 3.83
N VAL A 82 6.89 5.15 3.36
CA VAL A 82 6.47 3.86 3.96
C VAL A 82 7.64 2.88 3.95
N VAL A 83 8.34 2.79 2.83
CA VAL A 83 9.50 1.90 2.67
C VAL A 83 10.64 2.34 3.59
N ARG A 84 10.99 3.62 3.65
CA ARG A 84 12.06 4.14 4.52
C ARG A 84 11.76 3.87 5.99
N SER A 85 10.55 4.17 6.46
CA SER A 85 10.14 3.88 7.84
C SER A 85 10.16 2.39 8.17
N PHE A 86 9.84 1.52 7.22
CA PHE A 86 9.98 0.08 7.39
C PHE A 86 11.44 -0.35 7.53
N LEU A 87 12.32 0.20 6.68
CA LEU A 87 13.75 -0.12 6.63
C LEU A 87 14.52 0.34 7.88
N GLU A 88 14.04 1.35 8.61
CA GLU A 88 14.59 1.73 9.92
C GLU A 88 14.61 0.56 10.92
N ARG A 89 13.56 -0.28 10.87
CA ARG A 89 13.41 -1.44 11.76
C ARG A 89 13.86 -2.75 11.12
N HIS A 90 13.81 -2.85 9.79
CA HIS A 90 14.12 -4.06 9.03
C HIS A 90 15.17 -3.78 7.97
N GLN A 91 16.38 -3.51 8.44
CA GLN A 91 17.50 -3.16 7.56
C GLN A 91 17.81 -4.28 6.58
N THR A 92 18.00 -3.91 5.31
CA THR A 92 18.55 -4.77 4.27
C THR A 92 19.75 -4.10 3.63
N LYS A 93 20.70 -4.91 3.15
CA LYS A 93 21.89 -4.42 2.43
C LYS A 93 21.74 -4.50 0.91
N LEU A 94 20.57 -4.94 0.45
CA LEU A 94 20.17 -4.94 -0.95
C LEU A 94 19.78 -3.54 -1.39
N ALA A 95 19.88 -3.25 -2.69
CA ALA A 95 19.28 -2.05 -3.22
C ALA A 95 17.75 -2.13 -3.11
N VAL A 96 17.11 -1.01 -2.77
CA VAL A 96 15.64 -0.91 -2.69
C VAL A 96 15.16 0.16 -3.66
N SER A 97 14.14 -0.17 -4.46
CA SER A 97 13.58 0.75 -5.45
C SER A 97 12.07 0.62 -5.55
N ILE A 98 11.45 1.64 -6.13
CA ILE A 98 10.00 1.78 -6.23
C ILE A 98 9.57 1.79 -7.69
N ASP A 99 8.43 1.16 -7.95
CA ASP A 99 7.68 1.15 -9.20
C ASP A 99 6.26 1.68 -8.92
N TYR A 100 6.12 3.02 -8.86
CA TYR A 100 4.88 3.69 -8.44
C TYR A 100 3.66 3.24 -9.28
N GLU A 101 3.86 3.06 -10.59
CA GLU A 101 2.79 2.66 -11.52
C GLU A 101 2.61 1.15 -11.66
N GLY A 102 3.49 0.37 -11.03
CA GLY A 102 3.55 -1.07 -11.19
C GLY A 102 3.83 -1.52 -12.61
N GLN A 103 4.61 -0.77 -13.40
CA GLN A 103 4.90 -1.13 -14.79
C GLN A 103 5.61 -2.48 -14.87
N ASN A 104 6.63 -2.72 -14.02
CA ASN A 104 7.34 -4.00 -13.98
C ASN A 104 6.46 -5.10 -13.40
N PHE A 105 5.65 -4.80 -12.38
CA PHE A 105 4.68 -5.76 -11.83
C PHE A 105 3.70 -6.24 -12.90
N LYS A 106 3.16 -5.32 -13.72
CA LYS A 106 2.25 -5.61 -14.83
C LYS A 106 2.97 -6.36 -15.96
N GLN A 107 4.11 -5.83 -16.43
CA GLN A 107 4.90 -6.40 -17.53
C GLN A 107 5.31 -7.85 -17.26
N HIS A 108 5.62 -8.18 -16.01
CA HIS A 108 6.02 -9.52 -15.60
C HIS A 108 4.89 -10.36 -14.99
N ASN A 109 3.66 -9.84 -15.00
CA ASN A 109 2.46 -10.51 -14.49
C ASN A 109 2.65 -11.04 -13.06
N VAL A 110 3.22 -10.21 -12.19
CA VAL A 110 3.42 -10.49 -10.77
C VAL A 110 2.08 -10.37 -10.06
N ARG A 111 1.59 -11.47 -9.50
CA ARG A 111 0.25 -11.56 -8.88
C ARG A 111 0.28 -11.94 -7.40
N ALA A 112 1.44 -12.35 -6.90
CA ALA A 112 1.65 -12.78 -5.52
C ALA A 112 3.09 -12.49 -5.13
N LEU A 113 3.30 -12.21 -3.84
CA LEU A 113 4.61 -11.94 -3.24
C LEU A 113 4.94 -13.04 -2.21
N PRO A 114 6.23 -13.34 -1.98
CA PRO A 114 7.40 -12.82 -2.70
C PRO A 114 7.51 -13.42 -4.11
N TYR A 115 8.02 -12.63 -5.05
CA TYR A 115 8.27 -13.09 -6.42
C TYR A 115 9.63 -12.59 -6.90
N GLY A 116 10.40 -13.47 -7.53
CA GLY A 116 11.75 -13.17 -7.99
C GLY A 116 11.89 -13.44 -9.48
N ILE A 117 12.65 -12.59 -10.17
CA ILE A 117 13.03 -12.82 -11.56
C ILE A 117 14.53 -12.61 -11.70
N LEU A 118 15.22 -13.59 -12.30
CA LEU A 118 16.62 -13.49 -12.67
C LEU A 118 16.75 -13.22 -14.17
N PHE A 119 17.54 -12.22 -14.51
CA PHE A 119 17.89 -11.83 -15.86
C PHE A 119 19.38 -11.99 -16.12
N ASN A 120 19.77 -12.15 -17.39
CA ASN A 120 21.13 -11.87 -17.83
C ASN A 120 21.30 -10.41 -18.27
N ALA A 121 22.54 -10.01 -18.59
CA ALA A 121 22.87 -8.66 -19.05
C ALA A 121 22.11 -8.18 -20.31
N ASN A 122 21.54 -9.10 -21.10
CA ASN A 122 20.73 -8.76 -22.28
C ASN A 122 19.23 -8.58 -21.97
N GLY A 123 18.81 -8.78 -20.71
CA GLY A 123 17.41 -8.71 -20.31
C GLY A 123 16.63 -10.01 -20.51
N GLU A 124 17.29 -11.12 -20.85
CA GLU A 124 16.62 -12.40 -20.98
C GLU A 124 16.33 -13.00 -19.61
N ILE A 125 15.08 -13.44 -19.39
CA ILE A 125 14.66 -14.10 -18.15
C ILE A 125 15.27 -15.50 -18.10
N LEU A 126 16.21 -15.71 -17.18
CA LEU A 126 16.83 -17.00 -16.92
C LEU A 126 16.04 -17.85 -15.92
N TRP A 127 15.34 -17.19 -14.98
CA TRP A 127 14.57 -17.85 -13.93
C TRP A 127 13.48 -16.92 -13.37
N LYS A 128 12.37 -17.48 -12.90
CA LYS A 128 11.35 -16.76 -12.13
C LYS A 128 10.64 -17.68 -11.13
N GLY A 129 10.20 -17.16 -9.99
CA GLY A 129 9.46 -17.93 -8.98
C GLY A 129 9.58 -17.35 -7.57
N ASN A 130 9.24 -18.13 -6.54
CA ASN A 130 9.45 -17.72 -5.15
C ASN A 130 10.97 -17.60 -4.88
N PRO A 131 11.48 -16.42 -4.48
CA PRO A 131 12.92 -16.20 -4.30
C PRO A 131 13.58 -17.12 -3.26
N ALA A 132 12.85 -17.70 -2.32
CA ALA A 132 13.40 -18.70 -1.40
C ALA A 132 13.94 -19.96 -2.14
N ASN A 133 13.51 -20.20 -3.39
CA ASN A 133 13.90 -21.36 -4.18
C ASN A 133 15.12 -21.12 -5.09
N ILE A 134 15.62 -19.88 -5.21
CA ILE A 134 16.86 -19.66 -5.98
C ILE A 134 18.06 -20.07 -5.14
N THR A 135 18.99 -20.87 -5.68
CA THR A 135 20.13 -21.42 -4.92
C THR A 135 21.48 -20.92 -5.42
N PRO A 136 22.54 -20.91 -4.57
CA PRO A 136 23.90 -20.58 -5.03
C PRO A 136 24.38 -21.43 -6.21
N ARG A 137 23.98 -22.70 -6.26
CA ARG A 137 24.31 -23.60 -7.38
C ARG A 137 23.69 -23.12 -8.69
N MET A 138 22.43 -22.66 -8.65
CA MET A 138 21.75 -22.10 -9.81
C MET A 138 22.44 -20.81 -10.27
N ILE A 139 22.70 -19.86 -9.35
CA ILE A 139 23.39 -18.60 -9.68
C ILE A 139 24.74 -18.88 -10.33
N ARG A 140 25.55 -19.79 -9.77
CA ARG A 140 26.85 -20.18 -10.35
C ARG A 140 26.72 -20.78 -11.75
N SER A 141 25.69 -21.57 -12.00
CA SER A 141 25.39 -22.15 -13.33
C SER A 141 24.96 -21.07 -14.33
N PHE A 142 24.15 -20.10 -13.91
CA PHE A 142 23.76 -18.98 -14.77
C PHE A 142 24.93 -18.05 -15.09
N ALA A 143 25.74 -17.70 -14.08
CA ALA A 143 26.92 -16.86 -14.24
C ALA A 143 28.04 -17.53 -15.07
N SER A 144 28.11 -18.86 -15.09
CA SER A 144 29.07 -19.57 -15.96
C SER A 144 28.66 -19.54 -17.43
N LYS A 145 27.35 -19.51 -17.71
CA LYS A 145 26.79 -19.51 -19.07
C LYS A 145 26.56 -18.11 -19.65
N ASN A 146 26.39 -17.10 -18.80
CA ASN A 146 26.13 -15.72 -19.20
C ASN A 146 27.34 -14.86 -18.81
N LYS A 147 28.29 -14.68 -19.74
CA LYS A 147 29.53 -13.94 -19.49
C LYS A 147 29.50 -12.46 -19.87
N GLN A 148 28.54 -12.08 -20.71
CA GLN A 148 28.33 -10.68 -21.04
C GLN A 148 27.90 -9.92 -19.78
N THR A 149 28.45 -8.74 -19.59
CA THR A 149 28.12 -7.83 -18.50
C THR A 149 27.52 -6.55 -19.07
N THR A 150 26.73 -5.86 -18.27
CA THR A 150 26.28 -4.50 -18.56
C THR A 150 26.36 -3.66 -17.28
N PRO A 151 26.60 -2.34 -17.37
CA PRO A 151 26.53 -1.46 -16.21
C PRO A 151 25.16 -1.53 -15.53
N ILE A 152 25.15 -1.44 -14.20
CA ILE A 152 23.90 -1.52 -13.41
C ILE A 152 22.89 -0.44 -13.84
N TYR A 153 23.35 0.78 -14.10
CA TYR A 153 22.52 1.91 -14.52
C TYR A 153 21.97 1.79 -15.94
N ASP A 154 22.60 0.99 -16.80
CA ASP A 154 22.09 0.73 -18.15
C ASP A 154 20.97 -0.32 -18.12
N PHE A 155 21.03 -1.26 -17.15
CA PHE A 155 20.01 -2.28 -16.96
C PHE A 155 18.81 -1.75 -16.16
N LEU A 156 19.07 -1.04 -15.05
CA LEU A 156 18.06 -0.44 -14.17
C LEU A 156 17.95 1.05 -14.47
N LYS A 157 17.09 1.41 -15.43
CA LYS A 157 16.88 2.84 -15.74
C LYS A 157 15.87 3.42 -14.77
N TYR A 158 16.20 4.59 -14.24
CA TYR A 158 15.27 5.36 -13.42
C TYR A 158 14.69 6.44 -14.32
N SER A 159 13.40 6.35 -14.61
CA SER A 159 12.70 7.47 -15.24
C SER A 159 12.59 8.56 -14.19
N SER A 160 12.90 9.82 -14.55
CA SER A 160 12.56 10.97 -13.72
C SER A 160 11.04 10.99 -13.56
N TYR A 161 10.55 10.33 -12.51
CA TYR A 161 9.29 10.71 -11.92
C TYR A 161 9.51 12.13 -11.45
N GLU A 162 9.00 13.10 -12.20
CA GLU A 162 8.54 14.32 -11.56
C GLU A 162 7.62 13.82 -10.45
N ASN A 163 8.08 13.91 -9.20
CA ASN A 163 7.15 14.01 -8.08
C ASN A 163 6.07 14.95 -8.61
N GLU A 164 4.81 14.50 -8.69
CA GLU A 164 3.70 15.44 -8.68
C GLU A 164 4.12 16.47 -7.66
N GLU A 165 4.33 17.71 -8.14
CA GLU A 165 4.90 18.80 -7.35
C GLU A 165 4.31 18.71 -5.95
N GLU A 166 5.08 19.05 -4.92
CA GLU A 166 4.49 19.28 -3.61
C GLU A 166 3.24 20.13 -3.81
N VAL A 167 2.08 19.48 -3.84
CA VAL A 167 0.83 20.18 -3.85
C VAL A 167 0.82 20.64 -2.42
N THR A 168 1.31 21.85 -2.19
CA THR A 168 0.73 22.77 -1.23
C THR A 168 -0.75 22.76 -1.59
N THR A 169 -1.45 21.77 -1.07
CA THR A 169 -2.85 21.52 -1.39
C THR A 169 -3.55 22.54 -0.52
N THR A 170 -3.48 23.80 -0.92
CA THR A 170 -4.37 24.82 -0.40
C THR A 170 -5.72 24.44 -0.96
N LEU A 171 -6.46 23.65 -0.19
CA LEU A 171 -7.84 23.33 -0.49
C LEU A 171 -8.65 24.59 -0.20
N ASP A 172 -9.13 25.28 -1.23
CA ASP A 172 -9.93 26.50 -1.04
C ASP A 172 -11.31 26.21 -0.41
N LYS A 173 -11.72 24.93 -0.44
CA LYS A 173 -12.97 24.40 0.12
C LYS A 173 -12.68 23.49 1.31
N ASP A 174 -13.71 23.22 2.11
CA ASP A 174 -13.64 22.30 3.25
C ASP A 174 -13.29 20.87 2.84
N PHE A 175 -13.76 20.45 1.66
CA PHE A 175 -13.42 19.18 1.02
C PHE A 175 -13.54 19.30 -0.51
N GLU A 176 -12.91 18.36 -1.22
CA GLU A 176 -13.00 18.22 -2.68
C GLU A 176 -12.95 16.75 -3.07
N ILE A 177 -13.80 16.35 -4.03
CA ILE A 177 -13.73 15.01 -4.65
C ILE A 177 -13.42 15.15 -6.14
N ARG A 178 -12.51 14.32 -6.63
CA ARG A 178 -12.14 14.24 -8.05
C ARG A 178 -11.99 12.78 -8.47
N GLU A 179 -12.18 12.50 -9.76
CA GLU A 179 -11.83 11.19 -10.31
C GLU A 179 -10.33 10.94 -10.14
N ALA A 180 -9.96 9.71 -9.82
CA ALA A 180 -8.58 9.31 -9.61
C ALA A 180 -8.21 8.18 -10.56
N ASN A 181 -7.00 8.23 -11.11
CA ASN A 181 -6.49 7.18 -11.98
C ASN A 181 -5.83 6.08 -11.14
N ILE A 182 -6.66 5.30 -10.45
CA ILE A 182 -6.24 4.21 -9.55
C ILE A 182 -6.87 2.90 -10.04
N PRO A 183 -6.21 1.74 -9.91
CA PRO A 183 -6.81 0.47 -10.32
C PRO A 183 -8.14 0.20 -9.61
N ALA A 184 -9.16 -0.24 -10.36
CA ALA A 184 -10.53 -0.42 -9.83
C ALA A 184 -10.69 -1.43 -8.67
N ASN A 185 -9.68 -2.28 -8.44
CA ASN A 185 -9.66 -3.31 -7.39
C ASN A 185 -8.63 -3.01 -6.28
N SER A 186 -8.22 -1.75 -6.11
CA SER A 186 -7.34 -1.37 -5.00
C SER A 186 -8.11 -1.30 -3.68
N PHE A 187 -7.44 -1.64 -2.58
CA PHE A 187 -7.88 -1.26 -1.25
C PHE A 187 -7.92 0.26 -1.11
N PRO A 188 -8.79 0.82 -0.23
CA PRO A 188 -8.79 2.25 -0.02
C PRO A 188 -7.47 2.70 0.61
N VAL A 189 -6.90 3.76 0.06
CA VAL A 189 -5.69 4.39 0.60
C VAL A 189 -6.11 5.64 1.35
N ILE A 190 -5.87 5.67 2.67
CA ILE A 190 -6.23 6.79 3.53
C ILE A 190 -4.94 7.38 4.12
N GLU A 191 -4.64 8.61 3.73
CA GLU A 191 -3.38 9.27 4.04
C GLU A 191 -3.63 10.64 4.67
N ARG A 192 -2.73 11.03 5.56
CA ARG A 192 -2.55 12.40 6.01
C ARG A 192 -1.50 13.06 5.11
N ILE A 193 -1.80 14.24 4.61
CA ILE A 193 -0.89 15.11 3.86
C ILE A 193 -0.96 16.48 4.53
N ASN A 194 -0.06 16.74 5.46
CA ASN A 194 -0.11 17.90 6.36
C ASN A 194 -1.46 18.00 7.08
N ASP A 195 -2.24 19.05 6.83
CA ASP A 195 -3.57 19.27 7.42
C ASP A 195 -4.71 18.77 6.52
N ILE A 196 -4.44 17.82 5.62
CA ILE A 196 -5.45 17.22 4.75
C ILE A 196 -5.48 15.71 4.94
N THR A 197 -6.69 15.15 5.00
CA THR A 197 -6.91 13.71 4.84
C THR A 197 -7.25 13.44 3.37
N SER A 198 -6.47 12.58 2.72
CA SER A 198 -6.71 12.08 1.37
C SER A 198 -7.25 10.65 1.46
N VAL A 199 -8.44 10.40 0.90
CA VAL A 199 -9.07 9.08 0.79
C VAL A 199 -9.19 8.73 -0.68
N LYS A 200 -8.50 7.69 -1.10
CA LYS A 200 -8.47 7.20 -2.49
C LYS A 200 -9.13 5.83 -2.57
N GLY A 201 -10.07 5.67 -3.50
CA GLY A 201 -10.73 4.38 -3.73
C GLY A 201 -12.06 4.51 -4.45
N SER A 202 -12.84 3.44 -4.45
CA SER A 202 -14.18 3.42 -5.02
C SER A 202 -15.16 4.26 -4.20
N LEU A 203 -16.29 4.65 -4.80
CA LEU A 203 -17.31 5.42 -4.09
C LEU A 203 -17.85 4.69 -2.83
N PRO A 204 -18.13 3.36 -2.85
CA PRO A 204 -18.45 2.61 -1.64
C PRO A 204 -17.40 2.70 -0.53
N GLN A 205 -16.12 2.61 -0.88
CA GLN A 205 -15.02 2.70 0.08
C GLN A 205 -14.93 4.08 0.74
N ILE A 206 -15.05 5.14 -0.06
CA ILE A 206 -15.05 6.53 0.44
C ILE A 206 -16.25 6.76 1.37
N VAL A 207 -17.44 6.33 0.95
CA VAL A 207 -18.66 6.47 1.76
C VAL A 207 -18.55 5.65 3.05
N ALA A 208 -18.00 4.44 3.01
CA ALA A 208 -17.77 3.61 4.19
C ALA A 208 -16.85 4.31 5.21
N TYR A 209 -15.73 4.88 4.74
CA TYR A 209 -14.82 5.68 5.57
C TYR A 209 -15.53 6.89 6.19
N LEU A 210 -16.31 7.63 5.42
CA LEU A 210 -17.00 8.83 5.90
C LEU A 210 -18.11 8.51 6.92
N LEU A 211 -18.81 7.40 6.73
CA LEU A 211 -19.86 6.93 7.64
C LEU A 211 -19.32 6.17 8.86
N LYS A 212 -18.02 5.84 8.85
CA LYS A 212 -17.32 5.02 9.87
C LYS A 212 -17.94 3.63 10.01
N VAL A 213 -18.15 2.96 8.87
CA VAL A 213 -18.71 1.60 8.78
C VAL A 213 -17.84 0.74 7.87
N SER A 214 -17.95 -0.59 7.98
CA SER A 214 -17.27 -1.51 7.06
C SER A 214 -17.69 -1.26 5.60
N GLU A 215 -16.76 -1.39 4.64
CA GLU A 215 -17.07 -1.33 3.20
C GLU A 215 -18.21 -2.31 2.84
N LYS A 216 -18.26 -3.49 3.47
CA LYS A 216 -19.32 -4.47 3.24
C LYS A 216 -20.71 -3.94 3.56
N GLN A 217 -20.86 -2.89 4.36
CA GLN A 217 -22.15 -2.28 4.64
C GLN A 217 -22.65 -1.36 3.53
N VAL A 218 -21.79 -0.99 2.57
CA VAL A 218 -22.10 -0.04 1.50
C VAL A 218 -22.16 -0.78 0.16
N THR A 219 -23.21 -0.55 -0.63
CA THR A 219 -23.41 -1.21 -1.92
C THR A 219 -23.70 -0.18 -3.00
N LEU A 220 -22.99 -0.29 -4.11
CA LEU A 220 -23.25 0.45 -5.35
C LEU A 220 -23.28 -0.54 -6.50
N LYS A 221 -24.30 -0.48 -7.35
CA LYS A 221 -24.38 -1.30 -8.56
C LYS A 221 -23.67 -0.59 -9.72
N ASP A 222 -22.85 -1.34 -10.45
CA ASP A 222 -22.36 -0.99 -11.79
C ASP A 222 -21.58 0.34 -11.92
N ASN A 223 -20.65 0.62 -10.98
CA ASN A 223 -19.69 1.71 -11.13
C ASN A 223 -18.29 1.28 -10.65
N PHE A 224 -17.29 1.46 -11.52
CA PHE A 224 -15.89 1.12 -11.27
C PHE A 224 -14.97 2.36 -11.15
N THR A 225 -15.55 3.57 -11.27
CA THR A 225 -14.80 4.82 -11.17
C THR A 225 -14.16 4.94 -9.80
N GLN A 226 -12.87 5.27 -9.80
CA GLN A 226 -12.11 5.58 -8.59
C GLN A 226 -12.10 7.08 -8.36
N TYR A 227 -12.07 7.48 -7.10
CA TYR A 227 -12.04 8.87 -6.69
C TYR A 227 -10.93 9.12 -5.68
N GLN A 228 -10.52 10.37 -5.61
CA GLN A 228 -9.74 10.91 -4.50
C GLN A 228 -10.59 11.99 -3.82
N LEU A 229 -10.87 11.79 -2.54
CA LEU A 229 -11.47 12.76 -1.65
C LEU A 229 -10.38 13.40 -0.80
N LEU A 230 -10.35 14.73 -0.78
CA LEU A 230 -9.49 15.55 0.07
C LEU A 230 -10.36 16.27 1.10
N ILE A 231 -10.00 16.18 2.38
CA ILE A 231 -10.76 16.79 3.50
C ILE A 231 -9.79 17.61 4.36
N GLN A 232 -10.10 18.87 4.63
CA GLN A 232 -9.32 19.65 5.59
C GLN A 232 -9.45 19.07 7.02
N LYS A 233 -8.37 19.12 7.80
CA LYS A 233 -8.27 18.51 9.14
C LYS A 233 -9.34 19.00 10.13
N ASN A 234 -9.70 20.27 10.09
CA ASN A 234 -10.80 20.89 10.85
C ASN A 234 -12.21 20.38 10.46
N PHE A 235 -12.33 19.63 9.35
CA PHE A 235 -13.54 18.95 8.90
C PHE A 235 -13.46 17.42 9.01
N ASN A 236 -12.29 16.88 9.37
CA ASN A 236 -12.03 15.45 9.51
C ASN A 236 -12.47 14.95 10.90
N HIS A 237 -13.78 15.02 11.18
CA HIS A 237 -14.42 14.41 12.34
C HIS A 237 -15.80 13.84 11.96
N SER A 238 -16.19 12.76 12.65
CA SER A 238 -17.26 11.84 12.24
C SER A 238 -18.58 12.50 11.85
N TRP A 239 -19.04 13.53 12.56
CA TRP A 239 -20.32 14.17 12.21
C TRP A 239 -20.27 14.94 10.90
N LYS A 240 -19.20 15.72 10.64
CA LYS A 240 -19.02 16.43 9.37
C LYS A 240 -18.69 15.48 8.24
N GLU A 241 -17.93 14.42 8.48
CA GLU A 241 -17.64 13.40 7.48
C GLU A 241 -18.94 12.74 6.96
N LYS A 242 -19.92 12.50 7.82
CA LYS A 242 -21.25 12.04 7.41
C LYS A 242 -21.96 13.06 6.52
N GLU A 243 -21.87 14.35 6.81
CA GLU A 243 -22.44 15.41 5.96
C GLU A 243 -21.74 15.50 4.60
N ILE A 244 -20.41 15.33 4.58
CA ILE A 244 -19.60 15.24 3.36
C ILE A 244 -20.08 14.08 2.50
N ALA A 245 -20.36 12.90 3.08
CA ALA A 245 -20.87 11.75 2.33
C ALA A 245 -22.18 12.07 1.60
N HIS A 246 -23.14 12.70 2.29
CA HIS A 246 -24.41 13.09 1.66
C HIS A 246 -24.22 14.13 0.54
N THR A 247 -23.31 15.09 0.75
CA THR A 247 -23.03 16.14 -0.23
C THR A 247 -22.37 15.58 -1.48
N ILE A 248 -21.34 14.74 -1.33
CA ILE A 248 -20.65 14.07 -2.44
C ILE A 248 -21.63 13.23 -3.25
N LEU A 249 -22.45 12.42 -2.59
CA LEU A 249 -23.41 11.57 -3.29
C LEU A 249 -24.40 12.41 -4.10
N LYS A 250 -24.94 13.48 -3.50
CA LYS A 250 -25.86 14.40 -4.19
C LYS A 250 -25.20 15.06 -5.41
N ASP A 251 -23.98 15.56 -5.27
CA ASP A 251 -23.25 16.25 -6.35
C ASP A 251 -22.92 15.32 -7.52
N LEU A 252 -22.65 14.04 -7.22
CA LEU A 252 -22.44 12.98 -8.21
C LEU A 252 -23.75 12.40 -8.77
N GLY A 253 -24.92 12.91 -8.35
CA GLY A 253 -26.23 12.45 -8.82
C GLY A 253 -26.65 11.09 -8.25
N TYR A 254 -26.25 10.79 -7.01
CA TYR A 254 -26.63 9.60 -6.27
C TYR A 254 -27.46 9.95 -5.02
N THR A 255 -28.21 8.97 -4.55
CA THR A 255 -28.93 8.96 -3.29
C THR A 255 -28.44 7.83 -2.38
N LEU A 256 -28.50 8.04 -1.07
CA LEU A 256 -28.13 7.04 -0.07
C LEU A 256 -29.39 6.49 0.61
N LYS A 257 -29.75 5.24 0.32
CA LYS A 257 -30.83 4.54 1.03
C LYS A 257 -30.26 3.69 2.14
N THR A 258 -30.98 3.58 3.24
CA THR A 258 -30.58 2.78 4.40
C THR A 258 -31.57 1.66 4.66
N GLU A 259 -31.07 0.53 5.11
CA GLU A 259 -31.89 -0.61 5.54
C GLU A 259 -31.30 -1.25 6.80
N VAL A 260 -32.16 -1.54 7.77
CA VAL A 260 -31.73 -2.27 8.98
C VAL A 260 -31.70 -3.77 8.68
N ARG A 261 -30.60 -4.42 9.06
CA ARG A 261 -30.39 -5.87 8.94
C ARG A 261 -29.95 -6.44 10.28
N ALA A 262 -30.42 -7.65 10.58
CA ALA A 262 -29.91 -8.44 11.69
C ALA A 262 -28.75 -9.32 11.20
N GLY A 263 -27.71 -9.49 12.02
CA GLY A 263 -26.59 -10.38 11.74
C GLY A 263 -25.50 -10.29 12.78
N LYS A 264 -24.32 -10.84 12.46
CA LYS A 264 -23.15 -10.77 13.34
C LYS A 264 -22.66 -9.33 13.44
N ILE A 265 -22.41 -8.87 14.67
CA ILE A 265 -21.84 -7.57 14.99
C ILE A 265 -20.75 -7.73 16.05
N LEU A 266 -19.88 -6.73 16.15
CA LEU A 266 -19.03 -6.52 17.31
C LEU A 266 -19.64 -5.39 18.15
N GLU A 267 -20.17 -5.76 19.31
CA GLU A 267 -20.73 -4.80 20.27
C GLU A 267 -19.60 -4.21 21.12
N ILE A 268 -19.57 -2.88 21.26
CA ILE A 268 -18.52 -2.15 21.96
C ILE A 268 -19.12 -1.23 23.04
N HIS A 269 -18.52 -1.26 24.23
CA HIS A 269 -18.68 -0.24 25.25
C HIS A 269 -17.33 0.44 25.49
N LEU A 270 -17.30 1.77 25.31
CA LEU A 270 -16.11 2.58 25.52
C LEU A 270 -15.95 2.93 27.02
N PRO A 271 -14.73 3.05 27.53
CA PRO A 271 -14.51 3.51 28.91
C PRO A 271 -14.98 4.96 29.09
N GLU A 272 -15.26 5.36 30.34
CA GLU A 272 -15.58 6.77 30.67
C GLU A 272 -14.33 7.67 30.62
N SER A 273 -13.14 7.09 30.76
CA SER A 273 -11.84 7.75 30.71
C SER A 273 -10.97 7.17 29.62
N THR A 274 -10.23 8.01 28.90
CA THR A 274 -9.25 7.62 27.87
C THR A 274 -7.85 7.40 28.41
N SER A 275 -7.67 7.38 29.74
CA SER A 275 -6.35 7.28 30.39
C SER A 275 -5.56 6.00 30.06
N ALA A 276 -6.23 4.95 29.59
CA ALA A 276 -5.58 3.70 29.15
C ALA A 276 -5.17 3.72 27.67
N TYR A 277 -5.64 4.71 26.90
CA TYR A 277 -5.28 4.84 25.49
C TYR A 277 -3.85 5.36 25.35
N TRP A 278 -3.20 4.96 24.26
CA TRP A 278 -1.88 5.47 23.92
C TRP A 278 -2.03 6.92 23.48
N ASN A 279 -1.30 7.81 24.15
CA ASN A 279 -1.20 9.19 23.71
C ASN A 279 -0.42 9.25 22.38
N LYS A 280 -0.42 10.43 21.76
CA LYS A 280 0.23 10.71 20.47
C LYS A 280 1.76 10.58 20.42
N ASP A 281 2.40 10.19 21.52
CA ASP A 281 3.86 10.15 21.63
C ASP A 281 4.40 8.71 21.45
N GLN A 282 3.54 7.72 21.15
CA GLN A 282 3.94 6.32 20.99
C GLN A 282 4.36 6.02 19.55
N ILE A 283 3.66 6.60 18.59
CA ILE A 283 3.84 6.38 17.16
C ILE A 283 3.84 7.75 16.48
N ASP A 284 4.94 8.07 15.78
CA ASP A 284 5.02 9.28 14.96
C ASP A 284 5.53 8.90 13.57
N TRP A 285 4.64 8.91 12.59
CA TRP A 285 4.96 8.70 11.19
C TRP A 285 5.09 10.03 10.42
N GLY A 286 5.13 11.17 11.11
CA GLY A 286 5.27 12.51 10.53
C GLY A 286 3.97 13.12 10.01
N THR A 287 4.07 14.12 9.13
CA THR A 287 2.90 14.88 8.63
C THR A 287 2.36 14.37 7.31
N LYS A 288 3.10 13.51 6.60
CA LYS A 288 2.73 12.94 5.30
C LYS A 288 2.81 11.41 5.38
N ASN A 289 1.75 10.76 5.83
CA ASN A 289 1.76 9.31 6.12
C ASN A 289 0.39 8.64 5.88
N PRO A 290 0.32 7.30 5.75
CA PRO A 290 -0.93 6.57 5.89
C PRO A 290 -1.52 6.75 7.28
N LYS A 291 -2.85 6.87 7.39
CA LYS A 291 -3.52 6.87 8.71
C LYS A 291 -3.46 5.51 9.41
N PHE A 292 -3.36 4.43 8.62
CA PHE A 292 -3.37 3.06 9.12
C PHE A 292 -2.27 2.25 8.42
N LEU A 293 -1.56 1.43 9.19
CA LEU A 293 -0.73 0.35 8.67
C LEU A 293 -1.37 -0.97 9.09
N VAL A 294 -1.59 -1.87 8.13
CA VAL A 294 -2.24 -3.17 8.38
C VAL A 294 -1.30 -4.26 7.88
N ASP A 295 -0.98 -5.21 8.76
CA ASP A 295 -0.30 -6.45 8.41
C ASP A 295 -1.26 -7.64 8.56
N GLU A 296 -0.79 -8.89 8.44
CA GLU A 296 -1.66 -10.08 8.48
C GLU A 296 -2.39 -10.30 9.83
N SER A 297 -1.84 -9.77 10.93
CA SER A 297 -2.27 -10.12 12.28
C SER A 297 -2.71 -8.93 13.13
N GLN A 298 -2.25 -7.74 12.79
CA GLN A 298 -2.48 -6.51 13.55
C GLN A 298 -2.61 -5.30 12.63
N PHE A 299 -3.14 -4.21 13.19
CA PHE A 299 -3.01 -2.90 12.58
C PHE A 299 -2.50 -1.88 13.58
N SER A 300 -1.82 -0.86 13.07
CA SER A 300 -1.37 0.31 13.81
C SER A 300 -1.94 1.58 13.20
N ALA A 301 -2.03 2.63 14.01
CA ALA A 301 -2.48 3.93 13.57
C ALA A 301 -1.82 5.06 14.36
N ASP A 302 -1.53 6.17 13.69
CA ASP A 302 -0.86 7.35 14.23
C ASP A 302 -1.82 8.54 14.26
N ASN A 303 -2.06 9.09 15.45
CA ASN A 303 -2.83 10.31 15.67
C ASN A 303 -4.24 10.28 15.06
N ILE A 304 -5.03 9.25 15.37
CA ILE A 304 -6.40 9.09 14.86
C ILE A 304 -7.45 9.11 15.97
N SER A 305 -8.69 9.41 15.59
CA SER A 305 -9.83 9.40 16.51
C SER A 305 -10.28 7.98 16.83
N VAL A 306 -11.02 7.82 17.94
CA VAL A 306 -11.69 6.55 18.30
C VAL A 306 -12.61 6.06 17.16
N ASN A 307 -13.29 6.97 16.45
CA ASN A 307 -14.14 6.60 15.32
C ASN A 307 -13.35 6.04 14.15
N ASP A 308 -12.18 6.61 13.84
CA ASP A 308 -11.30 6.12 12.79
C ASP A 308 -10.73 4.73 13.15
N PHE A 309 -10.36 4.54 14.42
CA PHE A 309 -9.91 3.25 14.95
C PHE A 309 -11.00 2.18 14.80
N LEU A 310 -12.22 2.47 15.25
CA LEU A 310 -13.35 1.54 15.17
C LEU A 310 -13.80 1.30 13.72
N TYR A 311 -13.79 2.31 12.86
CA TYR A 311 -13.99 2.14 11.42
C TYR A 311 -13.00 1.10 10.88
N LYS A 312 -11.71 1.27 11.16
CA LYS A 312 -10.68 0.39 10.61
C LYS A 312 -10.81 -1.03 11.13
N LEU A 313 -11.12 -1.19 12.41
CA LEU A 313 -11.43 -2.49 13.01
C LEU A 313 -12.63 -3.16 12.33
N SER A 314 -13.73 -2.41 12.13
CA SER A 314 -14.94 -2.91 11.46
C SER A 314 -14.66 -3.33 10.02
N ASP A 315 -13.85 -2.56 9.30
CA ASP A 315 -13.46 -2.78 7.92
C ASP A 315 -12.61 -4.05 7.77
N ILE A 316 -11.54 -4.18 8.57
CA ILE A 316 -10.65 -5.35 8.58
C ILE A 316 -11.40 -6.63 8.94
N LEU A 317 -12.27 -6.57 9.95
CA LEU A 317 -13.07 -7.73 10.39
C LEU A 317 -14.25 -8.04 9.46
N GLU A 318 -14.50 -7.18 8.47
CA GLU A 318 -15.72 -7.21 7.64
C GLU A 318 -17.02 -7.30 8.48
N THR A 319 -16.98 -6.78 9.71
CA THR A 319 -18.02 -6.97 10.73
C THR A 319 -18.51 -5.61 11.24
N PRO A 320 -19.83 -5.33 11.19
CA PRO A 320 -20.38 -4.09 11.71
C PRO A 320 -20.11 -3.92 13.20
N ILE A 321 -19.73 -2.71 13.61
CA ILE A 321 -19.55 -2.34 15.02
C ILE A 321 -20.78 -1.59 15.52
N ASN A 322 -21.24 -1.94 16.73
CA ASN A 322 -22.31 -1.25 17.43
C ASN A 322 -21.81 -0.70 18.77
N ILE A 323 -21.74 0.62 18.89
CA ILE A 323 -21.27 1.30 20.10
C ILE A 323 -22.49 1.61 20.98
N LYS A 324 -22.53 1.08 22.20
CA LYS A 324 -23.69 1.27 23.10
C LYS A 324 -23.73 2.63 23.79
N ASN A 325 -22.56 3.18 24.08
CA ASN A 325 -22.38 4.41 24.83
C ASN A 325 -21.67 5.49 23.99
N THR A 326 -22.31 5.87 22.88
CA THR A 326 -21.77 6.87 21.93
C THR A 326 -21.38 8.21 22.54
N GLN A 327 -21.93 8.57 23.71
CA GLN A 327 -21.56 9.78 24.46
C GLN A 327 -20.12 9.77 25.00
N ASN A 328 -19.48 8.60 25.11
CA ASN A 328 -18.08 8.47 25.55
C ASN A 328 -17.08 8.65 24.39
N ILE A 329 -17.57 8.88 23.17
CA ILE A 329 -16.71 9.14 22.02
C ILE A 329 -16.10 10.54 22.16
N THR A 330 -14.76 10.61 22.19
CA THR A 330 -14.00 11.85 22.23
C THR A 330 -13.48 12.25 20.84
N ALA A 331 -13.21 13.54 20.66
CA ALA A 331 -12.52 14.09 19.49
C ALA A 331 -10.99 14.09 19.65
N GLU A 332 -10.47 13.70 20.81
CA GLU A 332 -9.03 13.51 21.03
C GLU A 332 -8.45 12.46 20.07
N LEU A 333 -7.17 12.63 19.77
CA LEU A 333 -6.42 11.76 18.88
C LEU A 333 -5.44 10.91 19.69
N PHE A 334 -5.33 9.66 19.29
CA PHE A 334 -4.55 8.64 19.97
C PHE A 334 -3.77 7.83 18.95
N ASP A 335 -2.74 7.16 19.46
CA ASP A 335 -2.04 6.12 18.73
C ASP A 335 -2.70 4.78 19.04
N TRP A 336 -2.61 3.85 18.08
CA TRP A 336 -3.25 2.55 18.21
C TRP A 336 -2.34 1.46 17.69
N GLN A 337 -2.35 0.33 18.37
CA GLN A 337 -1.88 -0.95 17.86
C GLN A 337 -2.81 -2.03 18.39
N LEU A 338 -3.31 -2.88 17.50
CA LEU A 338 -4.27 -3.92 17.86
C LEU A 338 -4.07 -5.17 17.01
N HIS A 339 -3.92 -6.33 17.66
CA HIS A 339 -4.03 -7.61 16.98
C HIS A 339 -5.50 -7.91 16.64
N TYR A 340 -5.78 -8.29 15.41
CA TYR A 340 -7.16 -8.56 14.94
C TYR A 340 -7.37 -9.99 14.42
N GLN A 341 -6.31 -10.71 14.04
CA GLN A 341 -6.44 -12.04 13.42
C GLN A 341 -6.94 -13.11 14.40
N PHE A 342 -6.56 -12.99 15.67
CA PHE A 342 -6.98 -13.91 16.74
C PHE A 342 -7.97 -13.20 17.65
N SER A 343 -9.24 -13.63 17.63
CA SER A 343 -10.34 -12.95 18.36
C SER A 343 -10.05 -12.82 19.86
N ASP A 344 -9.55 -13.86 20.53
CA ASP A 344 -9.23 -13.79 21.96
C ASP A 344 -8.14 -12.74 22.28
N LEU A 345 -7.12 -12.63 21.41
CA LEU A 345 -6.05 -11.64 21.57
C LEU A 345 -6.56 -10.22 21.30
N MET A 346 -7.39 -10.05 20.27
CA MET A 346 -8.04 -8.78 19.95
C MET A 346 -8.90 -8.30 21.12
N LEU A 347 -9.77 -9.18 21.66
CA LEU A 347 -10.63 -8.86 22.78
C LEU A 347 -9.82 -8.55 24.04
N SER A 348 -8.72 -9.27 24.27
CA SER A 348 -7.78 -8.95 25.36
C SER A 348 -7.16 -7.57 25.18
N ASN A 349 -6.64 -7.24 24.00
CA ASN A 349 -6.02 -5.93 23.75
C ASN A 349 -7.03 -4.78 23.88
N LEU A 350 -8.27 -4.96 23.41
CA LEU A 350 -9.34 -3.99 23.63
C LEU A 350 -9.63 -3.83 25.14
N SER A 351 -9.68 -4.93 25.89
CA SER A 351 -9.87 -4.89 27.34
C SER A 351 -8.73 -4.19 28.07
N ASP A 352 -7.48 -4.33 27.62
CA ASP A 352 -6.33 -3.62 28.19
C ASP A 352 -6.45 -2.09 28.02
N LEU A 353 -7.12 -1.65 26.96
CA LEU A 353 -7.49 -0.25 26.72
C LEU A 353 -8.77 0.17 27.46
N GLY A 354 -9.41 -0.73 28.21
CA GLY A 354 -10.70 -0.50 28.86
C GLY A 354 -11.91 -0.52 27.92
N ILE A 355 -11.73 -0.96 26.67
CA ILE A 355 -12.80 -1.11 25.69
C ILE A 355 -13.40 -2.51 25.84
N GLU A 356 -14.63 -2.59 26.33
CA GLU A 356 -15.34 -3.87 26.39
C GLU A 356 -15.91 -4.20 25.02
N ALA A 357 -15.49 -5.32 24.45
CA ALA A 357 -15.93 -5.78 23.14
C ALA A 357 -16.52 -7.20 23.22
N LYS A 358 -17.58 -7.44 22.46
CA LYS A 358 -18.26 -8.74 22.41
C LYS A 358 -18.78 -9.05 21.02
N GLU A 359 -18.37 -10.19 20.48
CA GLU A 359 -19.00 -10.75 19.28
C GLU A 359 -20.42 -11.24 19.62
N THR A 360 -21.42 -10.74 18.91
CA THR A 360 -22.84 -11.08 19.15
C THR A 360 -23.67 -10.95 17.88
N SER A 361 -24.97 -11.26 17.96
CA SER A 361 -25.94 -10.92 16.92
C SER A 361 -26.68 -9.65 17.29
N GLY A 362 -26.90 -8.78 16.31
CA GLY A 362 -27.64 -7.54 16.49
C GLY A 362 -28.01 -6.87 15.17
N ASN A 363 -28.64 -5.71 15.28
CA ASN A 363 -29.05 -4.92 14.14
C ASN A 363 -27.94 -3.96 13.71
N PHE A 364 -27.73 -3.84 12.40
CA PHE A 364 -26.84 -2.88 11.78
C PHE A 364 -27.46 -2.29 10.51
N THR A 365 -26.94 -1.15 10.07
CA THR A 365 -27.43 -0.45 8.88
C THR A 365 -26.65 -0.86 7.65
N ARG A 366 -27.35 -1.24 6.58
CA ARG A 366 -26.83 -1.35 5.21
C ARG A 366 -27.16 -0.09 4.44
N TYR A 367 -26.24 0.33 3.59
CA TYR A 367 -26.29 1.54 2.79
C TYR A 367 -26.27 1.17 1.31
N PHE A 368 -27.22 1.71 0.56
CA PHE A 368 -27.35 1.49 -0.88
C PHE A 368 -27.20 2.83 -1.59
N ILE A 369 -26.19 2.92 -2.44
CA ILE A 369 -25.94 4.07 -3.31
C ILE A 369 -26.67 3.80 -4.64
N GLU A 370 -27.64 4.66 -4.96
CA GLU A 370 -28.52 4.52 -6.13
C GLU A 370 -28.54 5.83 -6.93
N LYS A 371 -28.63 5.74 -8.27
CA LYS A 371 -28.81 6.94 -9.12
C LYS A 371 -30.22 7.51 -9.02
#